data_AF-A0A957LHU9-F1
#
_entry.id   AF-A0A957LHU9-F1
#
_cell.length_a   1.000
_cell.length_b   1.000
_cell.length_c   1.000
_cell.angle_alpha   90.00
_cell.angle_beta   90.00
_cell.angle_gamma   90.00
#
_symmetry.space_group_name_H-M   'P 1'
#
loop_
_entity.id
_entity.type
_entity.pdbx_description
1 polymer ?
#
loop_
_entity_poly.entity_id
_entity_poly.type
_entity_poly.pdbx_seq_one_letter_code
_entity_poly.pdbx_strand_id
1 'polypeptide(L)'
;MSRLYIGVQAIKEQIRRGVQPRTVIKEPTIWHGEQRIFLSTADLQQTLLLIFVHVSAVLVGALVLVGYDYGIGESLFEMMSSVSTIGLSVGITGVDAPPGALFTMTTGMFFGRLEFFTIFVGVTRFWRDVRFLATSSAGHA
;
A
#
# COMPACT_ATOMS: atom_id res chain seq x y z
N MET A 1 -30.15 10.52 -9.58
CA MET A 1 -29.30 9.40 -10.07
C MET A 1 -28.05 9.34 -9.21
N SER A 2 -27.87 8.26 -8.46
CA SER A 2 -26.95 8.15 -7.32
C SER A 2 -25.51 7.82 -7.75
N ARG A 3 -24.53 8.28 -6.95
CA ARG A 3 -23.07 8.03 -7.08
C ARG A 3 -22.70 6.56 -7.36
N LEU A 4 -23.57 5.63 -6.97
CA LEU A 4 -23.47 4.20 -7.23
C LEU A 4 -23.41 3.87 -8.74
N TYR A 5 -24.16 4.59 -9.57
CA TYR A 5 -24.21 4.34 -11.02
C TYR A 5 -22.88 4.70 -11.70
N ILE A 6 -22.21 5.75 -11.21
CA ILE A 6 -20.89 6.17 -11.67
C ILE A 6 -19.85 5.10 -11.29
N GLY A 7 -19.93 4.56 -10.08
CA GLY A 7 -19.04 3.48 -9.62
C GLY A 7 -19.16 2.21 -10.47
N VAL A 8 -20.39 1.77 -10.76
CA VAL A 8 -20.62 0.56 -11.59
C VAL A 8 -20.13 0.74 -13.03
N GLN A 9 -20.34 1.93 -13.61
CA GLN A 9 -19.82 2.27 -14.94
C GLN A 9 -18.28 2.27 -14.96
N ALA A 10 -17.64 2.85 -13.95
CA ALA A 10 -16.17 2.88 -13.83
C ALA A 10 -15.57 1.46 -13.74
N ILE A 11 -16.19 0.58 -12.96
CA ILE A 11 -15.75 -0.82 -12.81
C ILE A 11 -15.93 -1.60 -14.13
N LYS A 12 -17.08 -1.44 -14.80
CA LYS A 12 -17.33 -2.08 -16.11
C LYS A 12 -16.29 -1.70 -17.15
N GLU A 13 -15.91 -0.42 -17.17
CA GLU A 13 -14.93 0.11 -18.11
C GLU A 13 -13.51 -0.40 -17.79
N GLN A 14 -13.16 -0.57 -16.50
CA GLN A 14 -11.89 -1.17 -16.08
C GLN A 14 -11.77 -2.65 -16.45
N ILE A 15 -12.84 -3.43 -16.26
CA ILE A 15 -12.87 -4.85 -16.63
C ILE A 15 -12.81 -5.00 -18.16
N ARG A 16 -13.52 -4.15 -18.91
CA ARG A 16 -13.49 -4.17 -20.38
C ARG A 16 -12.09 -3.86 -20.94
N ARG A 17 -11.31 -3.03 -20.25
CA ARG A 17 -9.91 -2.72 -20.61
C ARG A 17 -8.95 -3.86 -20.27
N GLY A 18 -9.26 -4.70 -19.28
CA GLY A 18 -8.46 -5.88 -18.92
C GLY A 18 -8.58 -7.05 -19.90
N VAL A 19 -9.66 -7.10 -20.70
CA VAL A 19 -9.97 -8.20 -21.63
C VAL A 19 -9.54 -7.91 -23.07
N GLN A 20 -9.03 -6.70 -23.37
CA GLN A 20 -8.53 -6.36 -24.70
C GLN A 20 -7.07 -6.80 -24.91
N PRO A 21 -6.76 -7.49 -26.02
CA PRO A 21 -5.44 -8.07 -26.27
C PRO A 21 -4.36 -7.01 -26.42
N ARG A 22 -3.24 -7.27 -25.73
CA ARG A 22 -1.96 -6.53 -25.63
C ARG A 22 -1.18 -6.34 -26.95
N THR A 23 -1.82 -6.45 -28.12
CA THR A 23 -1.15 -6.46 -29.44
C THR A 23 -1.56 -5.27 -30.31
N VAL A 24 -1.73 -4.11 -29.70
CA VAL A 24 -1.70 -2.85 -30.43
C VAL A 24 -0.77 -1.93 -29.68
N ILE A 25 0.39 -1.65 -30.30
CA ILE A 25 1.19 -0.46 -30.01
C ILE A 25 0.29 0.72 -30.37
N LYS A 26 -0.54 1.13 -29.43
CA LYS A 26 -1.21 2.41 -29.41
C LYS A 26 -0.78 3.03 -28.11
N GLU A 27 0.24 3.86 -28.21
CA GLU A 27 0.61 4.87 -27.21
C GLU A 27 -0.70 5.39 -26.57
N PRO A 28 -0.98 5.01 -25.31
CA PRO A 28 -2.34 5.13 -24.76
C PRO A 28 -2.58 6.60 -24.45
N THR A 29 -3.07 7.33 -25.45
CA THR A 29 -3.44 8.73 -25.34
C THR A 29 -4.81 8.78 -24.67
N ILE A 30 -4.84 8.71 -23.34
CA ILE A 30 -6.03 9.08 -22.57
C ILE A 30 -5.97 10.59 -22.29
N TRP A 31 -6.85 11.32 -22.95
CA TRP A 31 -7.03 12.76 -22.75
C TRP A 31 -7.63 13.00 -21.34
N HIS A 32 -6.80 13.47 -20.42
CA HIS A 32 -7.21 14.06 -19.15
C HIS A 32 -7.01 15.57 -19.26
N GLY A 33 -7.97 16.28 -19.87
CA GLY A 33 -8.09 17.74 -19.87
C GLY A 33 -6.99 18.54 -20.58
N GLU A 34 -5.71 18.32 -20.24
CA GLU A 34 -4.59 19.15 -20.71
C GLU A 34 -3.17 18.50 -20.64
N GLN A 35 -2.96 17.32 -20.03
CA GLN A 35 -1.61 16.73 -19.95
C GLN A 35 -1.56 15.22 -20.27
N ARG A 36 -0.66 14.85 -21.20
CA ARG A 36 -0.41 13.47 -21.62
C ARG A 36 0.54 12.80 -20.63
N ILE A 37 0.07 11.84 -19.86
CA ILE A 37 0.92 11.06 -18.95
C ILE A 37 1.47 9.88 -19.74
N PHE A 38 2.75 9.94 -20.12
CA PHE A 38 3.47 8.80 -20.66
C PHE A 38 3.71 7.80 -19.52
N LEU A 39 3.12 6.59 -19.61
CA LEU A 39 3.47 5.49 -18.72
C LEU A 39 4.89 5.03 -19.07
N SER A 40 5.87 5.55 -18.33
CA SER A 40 7.27 5.16 -18.48
C SER A 40 7.47 3.75 -17.96
N THR A 41 8.45 3.02 -18.51
CA THR A 41 8.87 1.73 -17.96
C THR A 41 9.28 1.85 -16.48
N ALA A 42 9.73 3.04 -16.07
CA ALA A 42 10.02 3.38 -14.68
C ALA A 42 8.77 3.38 -13.78
N ASP A 43 7.63 3.88 -14.28
CA ASP A 43 6.37 3.92 -13.51
C ASP A 43 5.83 2.51 -13.27
N LEU A 44 5.98 1.63 -14.26
CA LEU A 44 5.65 0.21 -14.12
C LEU A 44 6.53 -0.48 -13.07
N GLN A 45 7.83 -0.25 -13.10
CA GLN A 45 8.75 -0.82 -12.10
C GLN A 45 8.43 -0.30 -10.69
N GLN A 46 8.14 1.00 -10.55
CA GLN A 46 7.76 1.60 -9.27
C GLN A 46 6.45 1.01 -8.74
N THR A 47 5.45 0.84 -9.59
CA THR A 47 4.17 0.24 -9.22
C THR A 47 4.35 -1.22 -8.80
N LEU A 48 5.13 -2.00 -9.55
CA LEU A 48 5.38 -3.40 -9.23
C LEU A 48 6.13 -3.54 -7.89
N LEU A 49 7.13 -2.68 -7.65
CA LEU A 49 7.87 -2.63 -6.41
C LEU A 49 6.95 -2.29 -5.22
N LEU A 50 6.02 -1.34 -5.41
CA LEU A 50 5.04 -1.00 -4.39
C LEU A 50 4.15 -2.20 -4.04
N ILE A 51 3.64 -2.91 -5.05
CA ILE A 51 2.81 -4.11 -4.86
C ILE A 51 3.61 -5.17 -4.10
N PHE A 52 4.86 -5.41 -4.51
CA PHE A 52 5.72 -6.39 -3.86
C PHE A 52 5.96 -6.07 -2.38
N VAL A 53 6.29 -4.81 -2.07
CA VAL A 53 6.46 -4.34 -0.69
C VAL A 53 5.18 -4.54 0.11
N HIS A 54 4.02 -4.19 -0.45
CA HIS A 54 2.72 -4.39 0.20
C HIS A 54 2.45 -5.85 0.57
N VAL A 55 2.61 -6.76 -0.42
CA VAL A 55 2.39 -8.20 -0.20
C VAL A 55 3.37 -8.73 0.83
N SER A 56 4.65 -8.33 0.75
CA SER A 56 5.66 -8.74 1.72
C SER A 56 5.32 -8.29 3.15
N ALA A 57 4.81 -7.06 3.32
CA ALA A 57 4.43 -6.53 4.62
C ALA A 57 3.23 -7.29 5.22
N VAL A 58 2.24 -7.63 4.40
CA VAL A 58 1.10 -8.48 4.82
C VAL A 58 1.60 -9.85 5.27
N LEU A 59 2.49 -10.48 4.51
CA LEU A 59 3.02 -11.81 4.84
C LEU A 59 3.84 -11.78 6.13
N VAL A 60 4.71 -10.78 6.31
CA VAL A 60 5.51 -10.62 7.53
C VAL A 60 4.61 -10.36 8.74
N GLY A 61 3.63 -9.47 8.64
CA GLY A 61 2.68 -9.21 9.73
C GLY A 61 1.84 -10.45 10.08
N ALA A 62 1.40 -11.21 9.08
CA ALA A 62 0.67 -12.45 9.29
C ALA A 62 1.53 -13.53 9.96
N LEU A 63 2.82 -13.64 9.61
CA LEU A 63 3.75 -14.54 10.29
C LEU A 63 3.94 -14.18 11.77
N VAL A 64 3.97 -12.88 12.10
CA VAL A 64 4.01 -12.42 13.49
C VAL A 64 2.76 -12.86 14.24
N LEU A 65 1.57 -12.72 13.63
CA LEU A 65 0.30 -13.20 14.20
C LEU A 65 0.28 -14.73 14.38
N VAL A 66 0.78 -15.50 13.40
CA VAL A 66 0.92 -16.96 13.55
C VAL A 66 1.85 -17.33 14.71
N GLY A 67 2.88 -16.52 14.99
CA GLY A 67 3.75 -16.69 16.14
C GLY A 67 3.05 -16.51 17.50
N TYR A 68 1.87 -15.88 17.53
CA TYR A 68 1.00 -15.78 18.70
C TYR A 68 -0.05 -16.88 18.77
N ASP A 69 0.15 -17.99 18.06
CA ASP A 69 -0.71 -19.19 18.04
C ASP A 69 -2.06 -18.99 17.32
N TYR A 70 -2.14 -17.98 16.45
CA TYR A 70 -3.30 -17.76 15.58
C TYR A 70 -3.23 -18.61 14.30
N GLY A 71 -4.39 -19.00 13.78
CA GLY A 71 -4.48 -19.74 12.52
C GLY A 71 -3.90 -18.94 11.35
N ILE A 72 -3.23 -19.62 10.41
CA ILE A 72 -2.59 -18.99 9.24
C ILE A 72 -3.61 -18.20 8.40
N GLY A 73 -4.78 -18.80 8.15
CA GLY A 73 -5.83 -18.17 7.34
C GLY A 73 -6.42 -16.92 7.99
N GLU A 74 -6.67 -16.98 9.30
CA GLU A 74 -7.22 -15.86 10.07
C GLU A 74 -6.18 -14.73 10.17
N SER A 75 -4.92 -15.06 10.45
CA SER A 75 -3.81 -14.11 10.52
C SER A 75 -3.60 -13.36 9.21
N LEU A 76 -3.65 -14.07 8.08
CA LEU A 76 -3.56 -13.45 6.75
C LEU A 76 -4.76 -12.54 6.47
N PHE A 77 -5.98 -12.97 6.82
CA PHE A 77 -7.18 -12.17 6.64
C PHE A 77 -7.11 -10.88 7.46
N GLU A 78 -6.77 -10.97 8.73
CA GLU A 78 -6.64 -9.80 9.62
C GLU A 78 -5.58 -8.84 9.13
N MET A 79 -4.44 -9.37 8.70
CA MET A 79 -3.36 -8.52 8.23
C MET A 79 -3.72 -7.84 6.89
N MET A 80 -4.40 -8.54 5.98
CA MET A 80 -4.93 -7.95 4.75
C MET A 80 -6.00 -6.90 5.01
N SER A 81 -6.93 -7.16 5.94
CA SER A 81 -7.99 -6.23 6.33
C SER A 81 -7.43 -4.98 6.98
N SER A 82 -6.44 -5.14 7.86
CA SER A 82 -5.74 -4.04 8.54
C SER A 82 -4.95 -3.19 7.55
N VAL A 83 -4.11 -3.78 6.70
CA VAL A 83 -3.33 -3.04 5.69
C VAL A 83 -4.25 -2.37 4.66
N SER A 84 -5.36 -3.01 4.28
CA SER A 84 -6.33 -2.40 3.36
C SER A 84 -7.29 -1.42 4.06
N THR A 85 -7.17 -1.24 5.39
CA THR A 85 -8.05 -0.41 6.23
C THR A 85 -9.55 -0.70 6.06
N ILE A 86 -9.89 -1.97 5.82
CA ILE A 86 -11.28 -2.44 5.63
C ILE A 86 -11.98 -2.54 7.00
N GLY A 87 -11.23 -2.88 8.06
CA GLY A 87 -11.76 -2.94 9.43
C GLY A 87 -12.65 -4.14 9.71
N LEU A 88 -12.64 -5.16 8.85
CA LEU A 88 -13.28 -6.45 9.10
C LEU A 88 -12.33 -7.34 9.92
N SER A 89 -12.87 -8.07 10.89
CA SER A 89 -12.12 -9.00 11.74
C SER A 89 -12.79 -10.36 11.74
N VAL A 90 -11.99 -11.43 11.83
CA VAL A 90 -12.46 -12.82 11.98
C VAL A 90 -12.49 -13.24 13.45
N GLY A 91 -12.19 -12.33 14.38
CA GLY A 91 -12.23 -12.58 15.82
C GLY A 91 -10.87 -12.59 16.51
N ILE A 92 -9.78 -12.30 15.80
CA ILE A 92 -8.45 -12.18 16.41
C ILE A 92 -8.31 -10.87 17.19
N THR A 93 -9.01 -9.79 16.80
CA THR A 93 -9.08 -8.55 17.59
C THR A 93 -10.06 -8.67 18.76
N GLY A 94 -9.85 -9.67 19.61
CA GLY A 94 -10.57 -9.85 20.88
C GLY A 94 -9.91 -9.11 22.04
N VAL A 95 -10.60 -9.05 23.19
CA VAL A 95 -10.08 -8.43 24.43
C VAL A 95 -8.84 -9.16 24.96
N ASP A 96 -8.69 -10.44 24.62
CA ASP A 96 -7.56 -11.29 25.00
C ASP A 96 -6.40 -11.24 23.98
N ALA A 97 -6.47 -10.37 22.96
CA ALA A 97 -5.41 -10.28 21.95
C ALA A 97 -4.09 -9.80 22.59
N PRO A 98 -2.95 -10.48 22.33
CA PRO A 98 -1.68 -10.08 22.89
C PRO A 98 -1.31 -8.67 22.38
N PRO A 99 -0.74 -7.80 23.24
CA PRO A 99 -0.42 -6.42 22.87
C PRO A 99 0.45 -6.31 21.61
N GLY A 100 1.32 -7.29 21.36
CA GLY A 100 2.17 -7.35 20.18
C GLY A 100 1.40 -7.59 18.87
N ALA A 101 0.32 -8.39 18.91
CA ALA A 101 -0.55 -8.59 17.75
C ALA A 101 -1.32 -7.30 17.41
N LEU A 102 -1.85 -6.62 18.43
CA LEU A 102 -2.54 -5.33 18.28
C LEU A 102 -1.62 -4.25 17.72
N PHE A 103 -0.37 -4.18 18.20
CA PHE A 103 0.61 -3.25 17.66
C PHE A 103 0.94 -3.56 16.19
N THR A 104 1.10 -4.84 15.85
CA THR A 104 1.35 -5.27 14.47
C THR A 104 0.20 -4.85 13.55
N MET A 105 -1.06 -5.09 13.94
CA MET A 105 -2.24 -4.67 13.17
C MET A 105 -2.36 -3.15 13.06
N THR A 106 -2.10 -2.41 14.15
CA THR A 106 -2.12 -0.94 14.18
C THR A 106 -1.09 -0.35 13.22
N THR A 107 0.13 -0.88 13.25
CA THR A 107 1.17 -0.46 12.30
C THR A 107 0.76 -0.78 10.87
N GLY A 108 0.17 -1.96 10.61
CA GLY A 108 -0.39 -2.31 9.32
C GLY A 108 -1.43 -1.32 8.80
N MET A 109 -2.38 -0.89 9.64
CA MET A 109 -3.36 0.14 9.30
C MET A 109 -2.72 1.49 8.98
N PHE A 110 -1.69 1.88 9.75
CA PHE A 110 -0.95 3.11 9.53
C PHE A 110 -0.20 3.09 8.19
N PHE A 111 0.51 2.00 7.88
CA PHE A 111 1.20 1.81 6.60
C PHE A 111 0.21 1.76 5.42
N GLY A 112 -0.93 1.09 5.60
CA GLY A 112 -2.00 1.03 4.63
C GLY A 112 -2.54 2.40 4.22
N ARG A 113 -2.72 3.29 5.21
CA ARG A 113 -3.30 4.62 4.98
C ARG A 113 -2.34 5.63 4.35
N LEU A 114 -1.04 5.51 4.60
CA LEU A 114 -0.02 6.47 4.14
C LEU A 114 0.56 6.15 2.76
N GLU A 115 0.23 4.98 2.18
CA GLU A 115 0.95 4.37 1.07
C GLU A 115 2.44 4.12 1.40
N PHE A 116 2.90 2.89 1.21
CA PHE A 116 4.27 2.50 1.57
C PHE A 116 5.35 3.36 0.88
N PHE A 117 5.07 3.88 -0.32
CA PHE A 117 5.97 4.77 -1.05
C PHE A 117 6.22 6.09 -0.30
N THR A 118 5.16 6.75 0.17
CA THR A 118 5.25 8.03 0.89
C THR A 118 6.06 7.87 2.17
N ILE A 119 5.91 6.75 2.87
CA ILE A 119 6.69 6.47 4.08
C ILE A 119 8.16 6.28 3.73
N PHE A 120 8.48 5.51 2.68
CA PHE A 120 9.87 5.28 2.29
C PHE A 120 10.57 6.59 1.88
N VAL A 121 9.90 7.43 1.09
CA VAL A 121 10.40 8.76 0.70
C VAL A 121 10.51 9.69 1.92
N GLY A 122 9.52 9.67 2.81
CA GLY A 122 9.53 10.47 4.03
C GLY A 122 10.70 10.12 4.95
N VAL A 123 10.93 8.83 5.19
CA VAL A 123 12.03 8.34 6.03
C VAL A 123 13.37 8.70 5.40
N THR A 124 13.59 8.42 4.11
CA THR A 124 14.86 8.74 3.44
C THR A 124 15.16 10.24 3.46
N ARG A 125 14.15 11.08 3.26
CA ARG A 125 14.29 12.55 3.33
C ARG A 125 14.58 13.02 4.75
N PHE A 126 13.85 12.52 5.74
CA PHE A 126 14.07 12.83 7.15
C PHE A 126 15.49 12.48 7.60
N TRP A 127 15.97 11.28 7.24
CA TRP A 127 17.34 10.85 7.55
C TRP A 127 18.39 11.78 6.93
N ARG A 128 18.19 12.19 5.68
CA ARG A 128 19.10 13.12 5.01
C ARG A 128 19.14 14.48 5.70
N ASP A 129 17.97 14.99 6.09
CA ASP A 129 17.85 16.29 6.77
C ASP A 129 18.49 16.25 8.17
N VAL A 130 18.28 15.16 8.93
CA VAL A 130 18.95 14.95 10.24
C VAL A 130 20.46 14.89 10.08
N ARG A 131 20.96 14.18 9.06
CA ARG A 131 22.41 14.10 8.77
C ARG A 131 22.97 15.45 8.34
N PHE A 132 22.23 16.23 7.58
CA PHE A 132 22.61 17.58 7.17
C PHE A 132 22.74 18.52 8.39
N LEU A 133 21.75 18.51 9.28
CA LEU A 133 21.77 19.30 10.52
C LEU A 133 22.91 18.89 11.46
N ALA A 134 23.17 17.58 11.60
CA ALA A 134 24.29 17.07 12.39
C ALA A 134 25.65 17.52 11.84
N THR A 135 25.77 17.69 10.51
CA THR A 135 27.01 18.13 9.87
C THR A 135 27.18 19.66 9.92
N SER A 136 26.07 20.42 9.84
CA SER A 136 26.10 21.89 9.99
C SER A 136 26.47 22.36 11.39
N SER A 137 26.13 21.60 12.43
CA SER A 137 26.50 21.93 13.82
C SER A 137 28.01 21.78 14.10
N ALA A 138 28.72 20.95 13.33
CA ALA A 138 30.15 20.70 13.50
C ALA A 138 31.07 21.79 12.89
N GLY A 139 30.53 22.77 12.14
CA GLY A 139 31.29 23.85 11.51
C GLY A 139 31.38 25.16 12.30
N HIS A 140 30.82 25.20 13.52
CA HIS A 140 30.81 26.40 14.39
C HIS A 140 31.50 26.17 15.75
N ALA A 141 32.31 25.13 15.89
CA ALA A 141 33.19 24.90 17.04
C ALA A 141 34.66 25.07 16.64
#